data_AF-A0A372JFX4-F1
#
_entry.id   AF-A0A372JFX4-F1
#
_cell.length_a   1.000
_cell.length_b   1.000
_cell.length_c   1.000
_cell.angle_alpha   90.00
_cell.angle_beta   90.00
_cell.angle_gamma   90.00
#
_symmetry.space_group_name_H-M   'P 1'
#
loop_
_entity.id
_entity.type
_entity.pdbx_description
1 polymer ?
#
loop_
_entity_poly.entity_id
_entity_poly.type
_entity_poly.pdbx_seq_one_letter_code
_entity_poly.pdbx_strand_id
1 'polypeptide(L)'
;MWERTRARLNEDRHGFGLAAAALYPDVPKVAGTTLLARPGWIPDAPVPLEDVRTRWEPAPEPPAVTAPTLGLPDGFVSYADAMAALAPPRVFEDRPSYRLLSVDGADLAFGPARYFDGVNVGEAVAHELAAAVPGLPVRTSVGDPTDLARRPALVAITTLTVTASGRYVLHWRDPAKVAHAGGLHQVMPVGVFQPLTGRGGPGADLDPWSTMVREYAEELLGAPEEYPDGFEQESWPFHRRMTEARRDGRLRASYLGLGVDPLTLAVDLLTAVVLEDEAFDELFGARLVAENAEGRVRLADFDGSVPEPVQPAGAAALRLAWRHRRALGVTPRRAP
;
A
#
# COMPACT_ATOMS: atom_id res chain seq x y z
N MET A 1 3.87 -28.95 -7.19
CA MET A 1 5.08 -28.13 -7.48
C MET A 1 4.77 -26.64 -7.33
N TRP A 2 3.63 -26.19 -7.85
CA TRP A 2 3.12 -24.83 -7.69
C TRP A 2 2.95 -24.39 -6.23
N GLU A 3 2.27 -25.17 -5.38
CA GLU A 3 2.08 -24.85 -3.94
C GLU A 3 3.41 -24.69 -3.18
N ARG A 4 4.39 -25.56 -3.45
CA ARG A 4 5.73 -25.45 -2.85
C ARG A 4 6.44 -24.16 -3.27
N THR A 5 6.28 -23.73 -4.51
CA THR A 5 6.82 -22.46 -4.99
C THR A 5 6.13 -21.28 -4.32
N ARG A 6 4.80 -21.36 -4.15
CA ARG A 6 4.03 -20.34 -3.42
C ARG A 6 4.45 -20.26 -1.95
N ALA A 7 4.64 -21.41 -1.29
CA ALA A 7 5.16 -21.46 0.08
C ALA A 7 6.54 -20.81 0.18
N ARG A 8 7.46 -21.17 -0.71
CA ARG A 8 8.80 -20.56 -0.79
C ARG A 8 8.74 -19.04 -1.00
N LEU A 9 7.86 -18.56 -1.89
CA LEU A 9 7.66 -17.12 -2.11
C LEU A 9 7.18 -16.41 -0.84
N ASN A 10 6.29 -17.03 -0.07
CA ASN A 10 5.78 -16.47 1.17
C ASN A 10 6.82 -16.51 2.31
N GLU A 11 7.68 -17.53 2.34
CA GLU A 11 8.76 -17.66 3.32
C GLU A 11 9.86 -16.61 3.16
N ASP A 12 10.16 -16.16 1.92
CA ASP A 12 11.25 -15.19 1.64
C ASP A 12 10.80 -14.03 0.73
N ARG A 13 9.73 -13.33 1.11
CA ARG A 13 9.28 -12.12 0.38
C ARG A 13 10.36 -11.05 0.31
N HIS A 14 11.21 -10.91 1.35
CA HIS A 14 12.28 -9.92 1.36
C HIS A 14 13.36 -10.22 0.32
N GLY A 15 13.91 -11.43 0.31
CA GLY A 15 14.96 -11.86 -0.62
C GLY A 15 14.48 -11.81 -2.07
N PHE A 16 13.24 -12.25 -2.34
CA PHE A 16 12.65 -12.11 -3.67
C PHE A 16 12.40 -10.66 -4.07
N GLY A 17 12.06 -9.78 -3.11
CA GLY A 17 11.97 -8.33 -3.32
C GLY A 17 13.30 -7.72 -3.76
N LEU A 18 14.40 -8.07 -3.07
CA LEU A 18 15.75 -7.62 -3.44
C LEU A 18 16.16 -8.16 -4.81
N ALA A 19 15.89 -9.44 -5.09
CA ALA A 19 16.17 -10.06 -6.38
C ALA A 19 15.38 -9.40 -7.52
N ALA A 20 14.09 -9.11 -7.29
CA ALA A 20 13.24 -8.43 -8.27
C ALA A 20 13.72 -6.99 -8.52
N ALA A 21 14.15 -6.27 -7.49
CA ALA A 21 14.69 -4.92 -7.62
C ALA A 21 15.99 -4.86 -8.45
N ALA A 22 16.76 -5.94 -8.47
CA ALA A 22 17.98 -6.07 -9.28
C ALA A 22 17.68 -6.25 -10.78
N LEU A 23 16.46 -6.64 -11.15
CA LEU A 23 16.03 -6.76 -12.55
C LEU A 23 15.79 -5.39 -13.21
N TYR A 24 15.74 -4.31 -12.43
CA TYR A 24 15.43 -2.96 -12.88
C TYR A 24 16.56 -1.98 -12.50
N PRO A 25 17.79 -2.14 -13.04
CA PRO A 25 18.92 -1.28 -12.69
C PRO A 25 18.74 0.17 -13.18
N ASP A 26 18.03 0.35 -14.30
CA ASP A 26 17.87 1.65 -14.97
C ASP A 26 16.57 2.37 -14.58
N VAL A 27 15.72 1.74 -13.77
CA VAL A 27 14.48 2.37 -13.28
C VAL A 27 14.79 3.18 -12.02
N PRO A 28 14.39 4.46 -11.95
CA PRO A 28 14.58 5.28 -10.75
C PRO A 28 14.00 4.62 -9.49
N LYS A 29 14.66 4.83 -8.35
CA LYS A 29 14.23 4.27 -7.06
C LYS A 29 13.91 5.38 -6.07
N VAL A 30 12.88 5.19 -5.27
CA VAL A 30 12.42 6.20 -4.31
C VAL A 30 13.41 6.31 -3.17
N ALA A 31 14.02 7.50 -3.03
CA ALA A 31 14.84 7.85 -1.85
C ALA A 31 15.98 6.85 -1.53
N GLY A 32 16.52 6.16 -2.54
CA GLY A 32 17.56 5.14 -2.36
C GLY A 32 17.07 3.79 -1.81
N THR A 33 15.76 3.52 -1.80
CA THR A 33 15.18 2.22 -1.44
C THR A 33 15.09 1.30 -2.66
N THR A 34 14.40 0.15 -2.54
CA THR A 34 14.10 -0.76 -3.65
C THR A 34 12.78 -0.45 -4.37
N LEU A 35 11.97 0.48 -3.84
CA LEU A 35 10.70 0.85 -4.46
C LEU A 35 10.98 1.61 -5.76
N LEU A 36 10.42 1.11 -6.86
CA LEU A 36 10.63 1.68 -8.19
C LEU A 36 9.76 2.93 -8.38
N ALA A 37 10.21 3.89 -9.16
CA ALA A 37 9.48 5.11 -9.46
C ALA A 37 9.73 5.60 -10.89
N ARG A 38 8.88 6.53 -11.32
CA ARG A 38 8.99 7.25 -12.58
C ARG A 38 9.28 8.73 -12.31
N PRO A 39 10.02 9.43 -13.18
CA PRO A 39 10.14 10.88 -13.09
C PRO A 39 8.77 11.55 -13.00
N GLY A 40 8.62 12.51 -12.08
CA GLY A 40 7.35 13.21 -11.81
C GLY A 40 6.44 12.54 -10.78
N TRP A 41 6.73 11.31 -10.32
CA TRP A 41 5.91 10.65 -9.29
C TRP A 41 6.21 11.09 -7.86
N ILE A 42 7.42 11.60 -7.61
CA ILE A 42 7.85 12.09 -6.30
C ILE A 42 7.91 13.61 -6.36
N PRO A 43 7.06 14.34 -5.61
CA PRO A 43 7.13 15.79 -5.54
C PRO A 43 8.40 16.26 -4.80
N ASP A 44 8.85 17.48 -5.09
CA ASP A 44 10.05 18.07 -4.46
C ASP A 44 9.85 18.36 -2.95
N ALA A 45 8.61 18.51 -2.52
CA ALA A 45 8.19 18.68 -1.14
C ALA A 45 6.88 17.91 -0.88
N PRO A 46 6.59 17.51 0.37
CA PRO A 46 5.31 16.90 0.71
C PRO A 46 4.15 17.81 0.31
N VAL A 47 3.16 17.23 -0.35
CA VAL A 47 1.93 17.93 -0.76
C VAL A 47 0.87 17.69 0.31
N PRO A 48 0.18 18.72 0.84
CA PRO A 48 -0.96 18.50 1.72
C PRO A 48 -1.97 17.55 1.06
N LEU A 49 -2.51 16.57 1.80
CA LEU A 49 -3.37 15.55 1.21
C LEU A 49 -4.65 16.16 0.59
N GLU A 50 -5.10 17.31 1.09
CA GLU A 50 -6.25 18.09 0.56
C GLU A 50 -6.00 18.66 -0.84
N ASP A 51 -4.72 18.82 -1.21
CA ASP A 51 -4.33 19.32 -2.52
C ASP A 51 -4.17 18.20 -3.54
N VAL A 52 -4.24 16.92 -3.10
CA VAL A 52 -4.27 15.77 -4.01
C VAL A 52 -5.64 15.71 -4.67
N ARG A 53 -5.66 15.79 -6.00
CA ARG A 53 -6.88 15.77 -6.80
C ARG A 53 -7.07 14.41 -7.40
N THR A 54 -8.22 13.81 -7.17
CA THR A 54 -8.61 12.54 -7.79
C THR A 54 -9.61 12.79 -8.91
N ARG A 55 -9.46 12.06 -10.02
CA ARG A 55 -10.39 12.10 -11.15
C ARG A 55 -10.88 10.70 -11.48
N TRP A 56 -12.15 10.58 -11.80
CA TRP A 56 -12.77 9.31 -12.16
C TRP A 56 -12.92 9.17 -13.68
N GLU A 57 -12.42 8.06 -14.22
CA GLU A 57 -12.58 7.64 -15.61
C GLU A 57 -13.36 6.32 -15.65
N PRO A 58 -14.66 6.32 -16.02
CA PRO A 58 -15.53 5.15 -15.86
C PRO A 58 -15.24 3.99 -16.83
N ALA A 59 -14.60 4.29 -17.97
CA ALA A 59 -14.35 3.33 -19.04
C ALA A 59 -12.92 3.51 -19.58
N PRO A 60 -11.89 3.17 -18.78
CA PRO A 60 -10.50 3.29 -19.21
C PRO A 60 -10.16 2.21 -20.23
N GLU A 61 -9.15 2.48 -21.05
CA GLU A 61 -8.55 1.46 -21.93
C GLU A 61 -8.00 0.28 -21.08
N PRO A 62 -8.21 -0.96 -21.52
CA PRO A 62 -7.70 -2.13 -20.81
C PRO A 62 -6.16 -2.12 -20.82
N PRO A 63 -5.52 -2.64 -19.76
CA PRO A 63 -4.07 -2.75 -19.75
C PRO A 63 -3.60 -3.85 -20.72
N ALA A 64 -2.34 -3.77 -21.15
CA ALA A 64 -1.76 -4.73 -22.08
C ALA A 64 -1.71 -6.17 -21.56
N VAL A 65 -1.55 -6.36 -20.24
CA VAL A 65 -1.47 -7.66 -19.55
C VAL A 65 -2.46 -7.68 -18.39
N THR A 66 -3.36 -8.66 -18.34
CA THR A 66 -4.43 -8.76 -17.32
C THR A 66 -4.43 -10.08 -16.56
N ALA A 67 -4.33 -11.22 -17.25
CA ALA A 67 -4.37 -12.55 -16.65
C ALA A 67 -3.46 -13.52 -17.42
N PRO A 68 -2.13 -13.42 -17.24
CA PRO A 68 -1.20 -14.35 -17.89
C PRO A 68 -1.43 -15.79 -17.39
N THR A 69 -1.50 -16.74 -18.32
CA THR A 69 -1.74 -18.16 -18.01
C THR A 69 -0.46 -18.99 -17.92
N LEU A 70 0.67 -18.44 -18.34
CA LEU A 70 1.95 -19.13 -18.34
C LEU A 70 2.39 -19.44 -16.89
N GLY A 71 2.72 -20.70 -16.62
CA GLY A 71 3.12 -21.17 -15.30
C GLY A 71 1.97 -21.52 -14.36
N LEU A 72 0.71 -21.38 -14.80
CA LEU A 72 -0.43 -21.90 -14.06
C LEU A 72 -0.45 -23.44 -14.08
N PRO A 73 -0.97 -24.10 -13.01
CA PRO A 73 -1.28 -25.52 -13.05
C PRO A 73 -2.42 -25.81 -14.03
N ASP A 74 -2.47 -27.04 -14.55
CA ASP A 74 -3.52 -27.48 -15.46
C ASP A 74 -4.92 -27.26 -14.84
N GLY A 75 -5.84 -26.72 -15.65
CA GLY A 75 -7.25 -26.50 -15.27
C GLY A 75 -7.56 -25.13 -14.66
N PHE A 76 -6.57 -24.27 -14.43
CA PHE A 76 -6.79 -22.90 -13.95
C PHE A 76 -6.68 -21.88 -15.09
N VAL A 77 -7.55 -20.86 -15.05
CA VAL A 77 -7.60 -19.80 -16.07
C VAL A 77 -7.01 -18.47 -15.58
N SER A 78 -6.75 -18.34 -14.28
CA SER A 78 -6.06 -17.19 -13.69
C SER A 78 -5.23 -17.59 -12.47
N TYR A 79 -4.30 -16.72 -12.07
CA TYR A 79 -3.48 -16.96 -10.88
C TYR A 79 -4.33 -16.89 -9.60
N ALA A 80 -5.29 -15.98 -9.54
CA ALA A 80 -6.22 -15.88 -8.42
C ALA A 80 -7.03 -17.17 -8.25
N ASP A 81 -7.50 -17.79 -9.34
CA ASP A 81 -8.21 -19.07 -9.27
C ASP A 81 -7.32 -20.20 -8.71
N ALA A 82 -6.09 -20.30 -9.22
CA ALA A 82 -5.12 -21.28 -8.73
C ALA A 82 -4.81 -21.05 -7.25
N MET A 83 -4.65 -19.80 -6.83
CA MET A 83 -4.38 -19.46 -5.44
C MET A 83 -5.57 -19.76 -4.53
N ALA A 84 -6.80 -19.42 -4.95
CA ALA A 84 -8.01 -19.71 -4.19
C ALA A 84 -8.20 -21.22 -3.98
N ALA A 85 -7.88 -22.04 -4.99
CA ALA A 85 -8.07 -23.48 -4.90
C ALA A 85 -6.93 -24.22 -4.18
N LEU A 86 -5.67 -23.78 -4.38
CA LEU A 86 -4.49 -24.55 -3.96
C LEU A 86 -3.78 -23.96 -2.75
N ALA A 87 -3.90 -22.65 -2.51
CA ALA A 87 -3.22 -21.98 -1.41
C ALA A 87 -4.03 -20.77 -0.90
N PRO A 88 -5.30 -20.97 -0.47
CA PRO A 88 -6.19 -19.87 -0.12
C PRO A 88 -5.68 -19.09 1.08
N PRO A 89 -5.55 -17.75 0.97
CA PRO A 89 -5.43 -16.88 2.13
C PRO A 89 -6.67 -16.96 3.04
N ARG A 90 -6.54 -16.52 4.29
CA ARG A 90 -7.66 -16.46 5.25
C ARG A 90 -8.79 -15.55 4.78
N VAL A 91 -8.46 -14.40 4.21
CA VAL A 91 -9.38 -13.48 3.56
C VAL A 91 -8.89 -13.31 2.13
N PHE A 92 -9.72 -13.70 1.15
CA PHE A 92 -9.36 -13.65 -0.26
C PHE A 92 -10.59 -13.44 -1.12
N GLU A 93 -11.03 -12.18 -1.17
CA GLU A 93 -12.25 -11.77 -1.85
C GLU A 93 -11.92 -10.82 -2.98
N ASP A 94 -12.58 -11.00 -4.12
CA ASP A 94 -12.41 -10.12 -5.26
C ASP A 94 -13.26 -8.85 -5.10
N ARG A 95 -12.80 -7.93 -4.25
CA ARG A 95 -13.50 -6.67 -3.96
C ARG A 95 -13.26 -5.63 -5.07
N PRO A 96 -14.23 -4.72 -5.34
CA PRO A 96 -13.99 -3.57 -6.19
C PRO A 96 -12.78 -2.76 -5.72
N SER A 97 -12.00 -2.20 -6.64
CA SER A 97 -10.79 -1.45 -6.34
C SER A 97 -10.57 -0.33 -7.37
N TYR A 98 -9.70 0.61 -7.05
CA TYR A 98 -9.31 1.67 -7.96
C TYR A 98 -7.99 1.37 -8.67
N ARG A 99 -8.01 1.40 -10.00
CA ARG A 99 -6.81 1.33 -10.85
C ARG A 99 -6.32 2.75 -11.13
N LEU A 100 -5.05 3.02 -10.85
CA LEU A 100 -4.39 4.26 -11.25
C LEU A 100 -4.10 4.24 -12.76
N LEU A 101 -4.51 5.30 -13.44
CA LEU A 101 -4.43 5.44 -14.91
C LEU A 101 -3.38 6.46 -15.33
N SER A 102 -3.30 7.57 -14.61
CA SER A 102 -2.30 8.61 -14.86
C SER A 102 -1.95 9.38 -13.59
N VAL A 103 -0.75 9.97 -13.62
CA VAL A 103 -0.16 10.80 -12.55
C VAL A 103 0.40 12.04 -13.21
N ASP A 104 -0.07 13.20 -12.78
CA ASP A 104 0.49 14.50 -13.13
C ASP A 104 0.68 15.32 -11.85
N GLY A 105 1.87 15.24 -11.26
CA GLY A 105 2.13 15.80 -9.93
C GLY A 105 1.23 15.17 -8.86
N ALA A 106 0.30 15.96 -8.32
CA ALA A 106 -0.68 15.54 -7.31
C ALA A 106 -2.11 15.32 -7.90
N ASP A 107 -2.26 15.42 -9.23
CA ASP A 107 -3.48 15.04 -9.94
C ASP A 107 -3.41 13.57 -10.37
N LEU A 108 -4.32 12.75 -9.83
CA LEU A 108 -4.36 11.31 -10.00
C LEU A 108 -5.66 10.89 -10.70
N ALA A 109 -5.57 10.19 -11.83
CA ALA A 109 -6.75 9.65 -12.51
C ALA A 109 -6.92 8.17 -12.19
N PHE A 110 -8.15 7.77 -11.87
CA PHE A 110 -8.51 6.41 -11.50
C PHE A 110 -9.66 5.89 -12.33
N GLY A 111 -9.66 4.58 -12.57
CA GLY A 111 -10.78 3.86 -13.17
C GLY A 111 -11.15 2.61 -12.38
N PRO A 112 -12.20 1.90 -12.82
CA PRO A 112 -12.66 0.69 -12.17
C PRO A 112 -11.65 -0.44 -12.32
N ALA A 113 -11.49 -1.22 -11.25
CA ALA A 113 -10.81 -2.51 -11.25
C ALA A 113 -11.38 -3.39 -10.15
N ARG A 114 -10.86 -4.61 -10.04
CA ARG A 114 -11.12 -5.52 -8.92
C ARG A 114 -9.81 -6.00 -8.33
N TYR A 115 -9.83 -6.41 -7.06
CA TYR A 115 -8.65 -6.84 -6.34
C TYR A 115 -7.89 -7.97 -7.08
N PHE A 116 -8.60 -8.92 -7.69
CA PHE A 116 -7.96 -10.02 -8.41
C PHE A 116 -7.28 -9.59 -9.70
N ASP A 117 -7.62 -8.43 -10.29
CA ASP A 117 -6.90 -7.90 -11.46
C ASP A 117 -5.42 -7.65 -11.13
N GLY A 118 -5.15 -7.11 -9.93
CA GLY A 118 -3.78 -6.91 -9.44
C GLY A 118 -3.11 -8.22 -9.08
N VAL A 119 -3.82 -9.13 -8.40
CA VAL A 119 -3.30 -10.46 -8.00
C VAL A 119 -2.88 -11.27 -9.23
N ASN A 120 -3.70 -11.26 -10.29
CA ASN A 120 -3.51 -12.07 -11.48
C ASN A 120 -2.21 -11.78 -12.23
N VAL A 121 -1.74 -10.53 -12.20
CA VAL A 121 -0.45 -10.15 -12.78
C VAL A 121 0.65 -10.16 -11.72
N GLY A 122 0.41 -9.49 -10.60
CA GLY A 122 1.44 -9.20 -9.60
C GLY A 122 1.96 -10.44 -8.89
N GLU A 123 1.07 -11.33 -8.47
CA GLU A 123 1.49 -12.57 -7.83
C GLU A 123 1.99 -13.60 -8.85
N ALA A 124 1.55 -13.54 -10.11
CA ALA A 124 2.09 -14.37 -11.18
C ALA A 124 3.57 -14.05 -11.46
N VAL A 125 3.95 -12.76 -11.58
CA VAL A 125 5.36 -12.38 -11.80
C VAL A 125 6.25 -12.61 -10.58
N ALA A 126 5.68 -12.58 -9.37
CA ALA A 126 6.40 -12.94 -8.15
C ALA A 126 6.61 -14.46 -8.07
N HIS A 127 5.58 -15.24 -8.40
CA HIS A 127 5.66 -16.70 -8.46
C HIS A 127 6.65 -17.17 -9.51
N GLU A 128 6.64 -16.56 -10.70
CA GLU A 128 7.58 -16.84 -11.79
C GLU A 128 9.04 -16.67 -11.33
N LEU A 129 9.32 -15.61 -10.59
CA LEU A 129 10.65 -15.36 -10.01
C LEU A 129 11.01 -16.42 -8.97
N ALA A 130 10.07 -16.78 -8.08
CA ALA A 130 10.28 -17.81 -7.07
C ALA A 130 10.46 -19.22 -7.67
N ALA A 131 9.84 -19.50 -8.81
CA ALA A 131 10.01 -20.71 -9.61
C ALA A 131 11.34 -20.73 -10.38
N ALA A 132 12.08 -19.62 -10.42
CA ALA A 132 13.29 -19.45 -11.23
C ALA A 132 13.05 -19.77 -12.72
N VAL A 133 11.91 -19.34 -13.27
CA VAL A 133 11.58 -19.55 -14.69
C VAL A 133 12.60 -18.82 -15.58
N PRO A 134 13.28 -19.52 -16.51
CA PRO A 134 14.23 -18.88 -17.41
C PRO A 134 13.59 -17.76 -18.23
N GLY A 135 14.23 -16.59 -18.25
CA GLY A 135 13.79 -15.42 -19.03
C GLY A 135 12.57 -14.67 -18.49
N LEU A 136 11.96 -15.13 -17.38
CA LEU A 136 10.82 -14.47 -16.72
C LEU A 136 9.76 -13.94 -17.72
N PRO A 137 9.21 -14.80 -18.61
CA PRO A 137 8.33 -14.38 -19.70
C PRO A 137 7.09 -13.58 -19.29
N VAL A 138 6.45 -13.90 -18.16
CA VAL A 138 5.30 -13.13 -17.63
C VAL A 138 5.76 -11.73 -17.24
N ARG A 139 6.83 -11.61 -16.45
CA ARG A 139 7.39 -10.30 -16.08
C ARG A 139 7.86 -9.50 -17.29
N THR A 140 8.51 -10.16 -18.25
CA THR A 140 8.99 -9.54 -19.49
C THR A 140 7.83 -9.03 -20.35
N SER A 141 6.68 -9.74 -20.35
CA SER A 141 5.48 -9.28 -21.06
C SER A 141 4.89 -7.98 -20.48
N VAL A 142 5.02 -7.76 -19.17
CA VAL A 142 4.64 -6.49 -18.54
C VAL A 142 5.58 -5.38 -18.98
N GLY A 143 6.89 -5.62 -19.04
CA GLY A 143 7.87 -4.62 -19.47
C GLY A 143 8.16 -3.60 -18.35
N ASP A 144 8.04 -2.31 -18.65
CA ASP A 144 8.28 -1.23 -17.67
C ASP A 144 7.25 -1.28 -16.53
N PRO A 145 7.66 -1.55 -15.28
CA PRO A 145 6.74 -1.68 -14.15
C PRO A 145 6.10 -0.35 -13.75
N THR A 146 6.64 0.78 -14.19
CA THR A 146 6.12 2.12 -13.89
C THR A 146 5.17 2.65 -14.98
N ASP A 147 4.99 1.91 -16.08
CA ASP A 147 4.00 2.22 -17.11
C ASP A 147 2.63 1.65 -16.70
N LEU A 148 1.70 2.55 -16.36
CA LEU A 148 0.36 2.24 -15.86
C LEU A 148 -0.57 1.60 -16.92
N ALA A 149 -0.20 1.67 -18.20
CA ALA A 149 -0.94 1.02 -19.29
C ALA A 149 -0.59 -0.47 -19.43
N ARG A 150 0.48 -0.95 -18.77
CA ARG A 150 0.96 -2.34 -18.96
C ARG A 150 0.16 -3.38 -18.19
N ARG A 151 -0.37 -3.03 -17.01
CA ARG A 151 -1.11 -3.94 -16.12
C ARG A 151 -2.18 -3.19 -15.30
N PRO A 152 -3.08 -3.90 -14.61
CA PRO A 152 -3.93 -3.31 -13.58
C PRO A 152 -3.08 -2.75 -12.43
N ALA A 153 -2.84 -1.44 -12.43
CA ALA A 153 -2.11 -0.72 -11.40
C ALA A 153 -3.03 -0.40 -10.21
N LEU A 154 -3.32 -1.42 -9.39
CA LEU A 154 -4.03 -1.22 -8.13
C LEU A 154 -3.15 -0.44 -7.15
N VAL A 155 -3.77 0.46 -6.40
CA VAL A 155 -3.09 1.32 -5.44
C VAL A 155 -3.37 0.85 -4.02
N ALA A 156 -2.31 0.64 -3.25
CA ALA A 156 -2.35 0.67 -1.80
C ALA A 156 -1.97 2.08 -1.29
N ILE A 157 -2.57 2.53 -0.20
CA ILE A 157 -2.19 3.75 0.49
C ILE A 157 -1.30 3.37 1.66
N THR A 158 0.01 3.58 1.50
CA THR A 158 1.01 3.29 2.53
C THR A 158 1.25 4.54 3.38
N THR A 159 0.85 4.50 4.65
CA THR A 159 0.83 5.67 5.53
C THR A 159 1.85 5.56 6.66
N LEU A 160 2.76 6.53 6.77
CA LEU A 160 3.55 6.73 7.98
C LEU A 160 2.77 7.56 9.01
N THR A 161 2.29 6.92 10.07
CA THR A 161 1.75 7.63 11.24
C THR A 161 2.85 7.97 12.23
N VAL A 162 3.10 9.25 12.46
CA VAL A 162 4.20 9.75 13.31
C VAL A 162 3.74 10.92 14.19
N THR A 163 4.23 10.99 15.42
CA THR A 163 3.99 12.13 16.30
C THR A 163 4.97 13.27 16.02
N ALA A 164 4.60 14.50 16.38
CA ALA A 164 5.45 15.68 16.23
C ALA A 164 6.79 15.53 16.97
N SER A 165 6.81 14.84 18.12
CA SER A 165 8.04 14.51 18.85
C SER A 165 8.88 13.37 18.24
N GLY A 166 8.39 12.70 17.20
CA GLY A 166 9.13 11.69 16.44
C GLY A 166 8.99 10.27 16.97
N ARG A 167 7.80 9.83 17.38
CA ARG A 167 7.47 8.40 17.54
C ARG A 167 6.56 7.97 16.41
N TYR A 168 6.79 6.82 15.78
CA TYR A 168 5.95 6.34 14.69
C TYR A 168 5.40 4.94 14.96
N VAL A 169 4.27 4.64 14.32
CA VAL A 169 3.62 3.33 14.41
C VAL A 169 4.31 2.37 13.43
N LEU A 170 4.84 1.28 13.97
CA LEU A 170 5.55 0.24 13.25
C LEU A 170 4.78 -1.07 13.36
N HIS A 171 4.42 -1.63 12.21
CA HIS A 171 3.79 -2.94 12.10
C HIS A 171 4.82 -3.98 11.67
N TRP A 172 4.80 -5.15 12.29
CA TRP A 172 5.49 -6.33 11.81
C TRP A 172 4.45 -7.37 11.41
N ARG A 173 4.42 -7.73 10.13
CA ARG A 173 3.43 -8.65 9.55
C ARG A 173 3.85 -10.08 9.83
N ASP A 174 2.99 -10.83 10.51
CA ASP A 174 3.24 -12.22 10.87
C ASP A 174 3.12 -13.10 9.61
N PRO A 175 4.21 -13.77 9.16
CA PRO A 175 4.16 -14.62 7.98
C PRO A 175 3.17 -15.80 8.11
N ALA A 176 2.76 -16.16 9.32
CA ALA A 176 1.71 -17.16 9.54
C ALA A 176 0.29 -16.63 9.30
N LYS A 177 0.09 -15.31 9.25
CA LYS A 177 -1.24 -14.67 9.20
C LYS A 177 -1.57 -13.97 7.88
N VAL A 178 -0.56 -13.56 7.11
CA VAL A 178 -0.76 -12.76 5.90
C VAL A 178 -0.34 -13.48 4.62
N ALA A 179 -1.08 -13.28 3.53
CA ALA A 179 -0.73 -13.83 2.22
C ALA A 179 0.26 -12.96 1.43
N HIS A 180 0.28 -11.65 1.73
CA HIS A 180 1.19 -10.69 1.10
C HIS A 180 2.16 -10.12 2.14
N ALA A 181 3.45 -10.08 1.76
CA ALA A 181 4.52 -9.42 2.50
C ALA A 181 4.68 -9.83 3.99
N GLY A 182 4.51 -11.12 4.28
CA GLY A 182 4.78 -11.70 5.60
C GLY A 182 6.25 -11.64 6.00
N GLY A 183 6.51 -11.51 7.30
CA GLY A 183 7.86 -11.42 7.88
C GLY A 183 8.50 -10.04 7.77
N LEU A 184 7.83 -9.08 7.11
CA LEU A 184 8.34 -7.73 6.86
C LEU A 184 7.77 -6.73 7.87
N HIS A 185 8.60 -5.76 8.24
CA HIS A 185 8.14 -4.52 8.83
C HIS A 185 7.43 -3.65 7.79
N GLN A 186 6.51 -2.81 8.25
CA GLN A 186 5.78 -1.85 7.44
C GLN A 186 5.36 -0.66 8.31
N VAL A 187 5.26 0.53 7.71
CA VAL A 187 4.57 1.66 8.33
C VAL A 187 3.08 1.37 8.40
N MET A 188 2.30 2.17 9.13
CA MET A 188 0.91 1.84 9.40
C MET A 188 0.04 3.11 9.48
N PRO A 189 -1.17 3.11 8.90
CA PRO A 189 -1.80 1.95 8.25
C PRO A 189 -1.41 1.72 6.78
N VAL A 190 -1.73 0.54 6.24
CA VAL A 190 -1.61 0.22 4.80
C VAL A 190 -2.85 -0.50 4.27
N GLY A 191 -3.59 0.17 3.38
CA GLY A 191 -4.84 -0.35 2.82
C GLY A 191 -4.91 -0.30 1.31
N VAL A 192 -5.65 -1.21 0.68
CA VAL A 192 -5.96 -1.10 -0.77
C VAL A 192 -6.97 0.03 -0.96
N PHE A 193 -6.75 0.91 -1.94
CA PHE A 193 -7.68 1.98 -2.24
C PHE A 193 -8.94 1.41 -2.93
N GLN A 194 -9.99 1.23 -2.13
CA GLN A 194 -11.24 0.57 -2.53
C GLN A 194 -12.45 1.44 -2.21
N PRO A 195 -13.50 1.43 -3.06
CA PRO A 195 -14.76 2.08 -2.75
C PRO A 195 -15.48 1.38 -1.59
N LEU A 196 -16.16 2.16 -0.75
CA LEU A 196 -17.23 1.67 0.10
C LEU A 196 -18.34 1.04 -0.74
N THR A 197 -18.71 -0.19 -0.40
CA THR A 197 -19.84 -0.89 -1.03
C THR A 197 -21.14 -0.12 -0.82
N GLY A 198 -21.95 -0.01 -1.88
CA GLY A 198 -23.29 0.58 -1.80
C GLY A 198 -23.39 2.11 -1.89
N ARG A 199 -22.28 2.85 -2.04
CA ARG A 199 -22.30 4.32 -2.14
C ARG A 199 -22.26 4.80 -3.60
N GLY A 200 -23.29 5.53 -4.04
CA GLY A 200 -23.26 6.53 -5.14
C GLY A 200 -22.73 6.16 -6.54
N GLY A 201 -22.30 4.92 -6.78
CA GLY A 201 -21.60 4.47 -7.99
C GLY A 201 -20.07 4.39 -7.79
N PRO A 202 -19.32 3.71 -8.69
CA PRO A 202 -17.93 3.33 -8.43
C PRO A 202 -16.98 4.49 -8.13
N GLY A 203 -17.20 5.69 -8.69
CA GLY A 203 -16.37 6.88 -8.43
C GLY A 203 -16.79 7.72 -7.22
N ALA A 204 -17.84 7.35 -6.49
CA ALA A 204 -18.42 8.18 -5.43
C ALA A 204 -17.63 8.18 -4.11
N ASP A 205 -16.71 7.23 -3.93
CA ASP A 205 -15.81 7.12 -2.77
C ASP A 205 -14.34 7.25 -3.17
N LEU A 206 -14.07 8.08 -4.19
CA LEU A 206 -12.71 8.34 -4.69
C LEU A 206 -11.98 9.38 -3.82
N ASP A 207 -11.94 9.14 -2.51
CA ASP A 207 -11.28 10.00 -1.52
C ASP A 207 -10.23 9.21 -0.72
N PRO A 208 -8.92 9.49 -0.93
CA PRO A 208 -7.85 8.86 -0.16
C PRO A 208 -7.99 9.07 1.35
N TRP A 209 -8.48 10.24 1.80
CA TRP A 209 -8.63 10.52 3.22
C TRP A 209 -9.66 9.61 3.89
N SER A 210 -10.84 9.48 3.27
CA SER A 210 -11.89 8.58 3.75
C SER A 210 -11.39 7.13 3.86
N THR A 211 -10.62 6.67 2.88
CA THR A 211 -10.00 5.33 2.92
C THR A 211 -9.02 5.21 4.07
N MET A 212 -8.08 6.15 4.20
CA MET A 212 -7.09 6.15 5.28
C MET A 212 -7.75 6.12 6.66
N VAL A 213 -8.86 6.85 6.87
CA VAL A 213 -9.57 6.85 8.16
C VAL A 213 -10.19 5.49 8.50
N ARG A 214 -10.71 4.76 7.51
CA ARG A 214 -11.21 3.39 7.72
C ARG A 214 -10.08 2.46 8.15
N GLU A 215 -8.96 2.52 7.43
CA GLU A 215 -7.74 1.77 7.74
C GLU A 215 -7.18 2.11 9.12
N TYR A 216 -7.26 3.38 9.56
CA TYR A 216 -6.90 3.76 10.93
C TYR A 216 -7.75 3.06 11.99
N ALA A 217 -9.06 2.91 11.74
CA ALA A 217 -9.92 2.22 12.70
C ALA A 217 -9.67 0.71 12.68
N GLU A 218 -9.55 0.13 11.49
CA GLU A 218 -9.34 -1.32 11.30
C GLU A 218 -7.98 -1.74 11.87
N GLU A 219 -6.91 -1.12 11.40
CA GLU A 219 -5.58 -1.59 11.72
C GLU A 219 -5.09 -1.12 13.10
N LEU A 220 -5.28 0.16 13.46
CA LEU A 220 -4.75 0.72 14.73
C LEU A 220 -5.70 0.51 15.91
N LEU A 221 -7.01 0.41 15.68
CA LEU A 221 -8.02 0.26 16.74
C LEU A 221 -8.71 -1.11 16.75
N GLY A 222 -8.43 -1.98 15.77
CA GLY A 222 -9.00 -3.32 15.71
C GLY A 222 -10.49 -3.34 15.36
N ALA A 223 -11.00 -2.30 14.68
CA ALA A 223 -12.37 -2.28 14.20
C ALA A 223 -12.59 -3.33 13.09
N PRO A 224 -13.83 -3.83 12.90
CA PRO A 224 -14.14 -4.69 11.76
C PRO A 224 -13.99 -3.96 10.41
N GLU A 225 -13.54 -4.70 9.38
CA GLU A 225 -13.46 -4.22 7.99
C GLU A 225 -14.82 -4.26 7.26
N GLU A 226 -15.82 -4.88 7.88
CA GLU A 226 -17.18 -4.97 7.34
C GLU A 226 -18.01 -3.77 7.77
N TYR A 227 -18.32 -2.91 6.81
CA TYR A 227 -19.21 -1.77 7.01
C TYR A 227 -20.64 -2.14 6.60
N PRO A 228 -21.66 -1.74 7.38
CA PRO A 228 -23.05 -2.03 7.05
C PRO A 228 -23.50 -1.29 5.77
N ASP A 229 -24.50 -1.85 5.09
CA ASP A 229 -25.14 -1.17 3.96
C ASP A 229 -25.64 0.22 4.38
N GLY A 230 -25.35 1.22 3.54
CA GLY A 230 -25.69 2.61 3.85
C GLY A 230 -24.80 3.26 4.91
N PHE A 231 -23.61 2.70 5.18
CA PHE A 231 -22.62 3.34 6.04
C PHE A 231 -22.27 4.76 5.54
N GLU A 232 -22.50 5.75 6.40
CA GLU A 232 -22.25 7.16 6.10
C GLU A 232 -20.97 7.66 6.76
N GLN A 233 -19.87 7.59 6.02
CA GLN A 233 -18.51 8.02 6.40
C GLN A 233 -18.49 9.38 7.13
N GLU A 234 -19.15 10.39 6.57
CA GLU A 234 -19.14 11.77 7.11
C GLU A 234 -19.78 11.89 8.51
N SER A 235 -20.73 11.02 8.83
CA SER A 235 -21.42 11.01 10.12
C SER A 235 -20.71 10.15 11.18
N TRP A 236 -19.77 9.29 10.76
CA TRP A 236 -19.09 8.36 11.64
C TRP A 236 -18.24 9.10 12.69
N PRO A 237 -18.44 8.85 14.00
CA PRO A 237 -17.75 9.61 15.05
C PRO A 237 -16.22 9.55 15.00
N PHE A 238 -15.63 8.46 14.52
CA PHE A 238 -14.17 8.39 14.36
C PHE A 238 -13.69 9.26 13.19
N HIS A 239 -14.38 9.20 12.05
CA HIS A 239 -14.08 10.07 10.90
C HIS A 239 -14.21 11.55 11.23
N ARG A 240 -15.26 11.93 11.95
CA ARG A 240 -15.43 13.31 12.42
C ARG A 240 -14.27 13.78 13.28
N ARG A 241 -13.86 13.00 14.29
CA ARG A 241 -12.75 13.35 15.18
C ARG A 241 -11.43 13.50 14.43
N MET A 242 -11.09 12.55 13.56
CA MET A 242 -9.88 12.61 12.73
C MET A 242 -9.89 13.84 11.81
N THR A 243 -11.04 14.12 11.19
CA THR A 243 -11.21 15.26 10.26
C THR A 243 -11.20 16.60 11.00
N GLU A 244 -11.78 16.69 12.20
CA GLU A 244 -11.71 17.86 13.08
C GLU A 244 -10.26 18.12 13.53
N ALA A 245 -9.54 17.08 13.97
CA ALA A 245 -8.11 17.20 14.30
C ALA A 245 -7.27 17.68 13.10
N ARG A 246 -7.62 17.25 11.88
CA ARG A 246 -6.99 17.72 10.65
C ARG A 246 -7.28 19.19 10.37
N ARG A 247 -8.54 19.60 10.44
CA ARG A 247 -8.98 20.99 10.20
C ARG A 247 -8.35 21.98 11.16
N ASP A 248 -8.19 21.58 12.42
CA ASP A 248 -7.61 22.43 13.48
C ASP A 248 -6.07 22.37 13.51
N GLY A 249 -5.44 21.63 12.59
CA GLY A 249 -3.97 21.56 12.44
C GLY A 249 -3.24 20.60 13.38
N ARG A 250 -3.95 19.96 14.31
CA ARG A 250 -3.39 18.95 15.25
C ARG A 250 -2.97 17.65 14.56
N LEU A 251 -3.52 17.41 13.37
CA LEU A 251 -3.17 16.32 12.46
C LEU A 251 -2.87 16.92 11.09
N ARG A 252 -1.77 16.51 10.45
CA ARG A 252 -1.42 16.92 9.08
C ARG A 252 -1.15 15.68 8.25
N ALA A 253 -1.98 15.49 7.21
CA ALA A 253 -1.79 14.42 6.24
C ALA A 253 -1.10 14.98 4.99
N SER A 254 -0.10 14.28 4.48
CA SER A 254 0.67 14.70 3.30
C SER A 254 0.92 13.54 2.36
N TYR A 255 0.78 13.80 1.06
CA TYR A 255 1.24 12.95 -0.02
C TYR A 255 2.76 13.14 -0.22
N LEU A 256 3.48 12.02 -0.27
CA LEU A 256 4.93 11.97 -0.41
C LEU A 256 5.38 11.51 -1.79
N GLY A 257 4.49 10.93 -2.59
CA GLY A 257 4.77 10.39 -3.91
C GLY A 257 4.17 9.01 -4.14
N LEU A 258 4.52 8.43 -5.28
CA LEU A 258 4.13 7.07 -5.67
C LEU A 258 5.34 6.18 -5.88
N GLY A 259 5.15 4.87 -5.76
CA GLY A 259 6.14 3.90 -6.23
C GLY A 259 5.53 2.55 -6.55
N VAL A 260 6.34 1.68 -7.13
CA VAL A 260 5.96 0.33 -7.53
C VAL A 260 6.83 -0.69 -6.80
N ASP A 261 6.18 -1.64 -6.14
CA ASP A 261 6.86 -2.78 -5.55
C ASP A 261 7.54 -3.61 -6.65
N PRO A 262 8.86 -3.87 -6.59
CA PRO A 262 9.56 -4.57 -7.66
C PRO A 262 9.13 -6.04 -7.79
N LEU A 263 8.67 -6.68 -6.71
CA LEU A 263 8.31 -8.10 -6.69
C LEU A 263 6.92 -8.31 -7.27
N THR A 264 5.91 -7.64 -6.72
CA THR A 264 4.49 -7.86 -7.08
C THR A 264 3.95 -6.79 -8.02
N LEU A 265 4.71 -5.75 -8.30
CA LEU A 265 4.28 -4.64 -9.15
C LEU A 265 3.03 -3.89 -8.61
N ALA A 266 2.72 -4.05 -7.32
CA ALA A 266 1.73 -3.22 -6.64
C ALA A 266 2.16 -1.75 -6.66
N VAL A 267 1.20 -0.84 -6.78
CA VAL A 267 1.47 0.60 -6.72
C VAL A 267 1.14 1.09 -5.32
N ASP A 268 2.02 1.91 -4.75
CA ASP A 268 1.86 2.49 -3.43
C ASP A 268 1.78 4.00 -3.51
N LEU A 269 0.67 4.57 -3.05
CA LEU A 269 0.52 5.98 -2.73
C LEU A 269 1.10 6.19 -1.34
N LEU A 270 2.26 6.86 -1.28
CA LEU A 270 3.00 7.07 -0.05
C LEU A 270 2.47 8.32 0.64
N THR A 271 2.06 8.18 1.89
CA THR A 271 1.60 9.31 2.73
C THR A 271 2.35 9.36 4.06
N ALA A 272 2.35 10.53 4.69
CA ALA A 272 2.68 10.71 6.09
C ALA A 272 1.55 11.45 6.79
N VAL A 273 1.20 10.99 7.99
CA VAL A 273 0.29 11.67 8.89
C VAL A 273 1.06 12.03 10.15
N VAL A 274 1.24 13.33 10.35
CA VAL A 274 1.90 13.90 11.52
C VAL A 274 0.84 14.36 12.52
N LEU A 275 0.87 13.81 13.73
CA LEU A 275 -0.01 14.20 14.82
C LEU A 275 0.75 14.97 15.90
N GLU A 276 0.14 15.98 16.49
CA GLU A 276 0.55 16.43 17.82
C GLU A 276 0.52 15.24 18.80
N ASP A 277 1.44 15.21 19.75
CA ASP A 277 1.57 14.08 20.69
C ASP A 277 0.28 13.89 21.49
N GLU A 278 -0.36 14.97 21.95
CA GLU A 278 -1.63 14.94 22.66
C GLU A 278 -2.78 14.43 21.78
N ALA A 279 -2.79 14.80 20.49
CA ALA A 279 -3.80 14.32 19.55
C ALA A 279 -3.61 12.82 19.25
N PHE A 280 -2.37 12.34 19.17
CA PHE A 280 -2.08 10.91 19.05
C PHE A 280 -2.58 10.13 20.26
N ASP A 281 -2.31 10.62 21.47
CA ASP A 281 -2.76 9.98 22.71
C ASP A 281 -4.29 10.02 22.85
N GLU A 282 -4.93 11.12 22.44
CA GLU A 282 -6.39 11.25 22.41
C GLU A 282 -7.01 10.25 21.44
N LEU A 283 -6.51 10.14 20.21
CA LEU A 283 -7.09 9.35 19.13
C LEU A 283 -6.77 7.85 19.24
N PHE A 284 -5.55 7.52 19.63
CA PHE A 284 -5.03 6.16 19.66
C PHE A 284 -4.58 5.77 21.07
N GLY A 285 -3.63 6.49 21.68
CA GLY A 285 -3.18 6.28 23.07
C GLY A 285 -3.25 4.83 23.56
N ALA A 286 -4.00 4.60 24.65
CA ALA A 286 -4.20 3.27 25.23
C ALA A 286 -5.07 2.31 24.39
N ARG A 287 -5.71 2.80 23.33
CA ARG A 287 -6.56 2.03 22.39
C ARG A 287 -5.76 1.55 21.17
N LEU A 288 -4.52 1.99 20.99
CA LEU A 288 -3.63 1.43 19.98
C LEU A 288 -3.44 -0.06 20.26
N VAL A 289 -3.80 -0.90 19.30
CA VAL A 289 -3.64 -2.34 19.43
C VAL A 289 -2.17 -2.71 19.54
N ALA A 290 -1.85 -3.72 20.36
CA ALA A 290 -0.51 -4.32 20.39
C ALA A 290 -0.34 -5.38 19.28
N GLU A 291 -1.45 -5.92 18.79
CA GLU A 291 -1.52 -6.95 17.76
C GLU A 291 -2.85 -6.81 17.02
N ASN A 292 -2.82 -6.87 15.69
CA ASN A 292 -4.01 -6.90 14.84
C ASN A 292 -4.11 -8.25 14.11
N ALA A 293 -5.05 -8.35 13.17
CA ALA A 293 -5.30 -9.58 12.44
C ALA A 293 -4.11 -10.05 11.57
N GLU A 294 -3.16 -9.15 11.30
CA GLU A 294 -2.01 -9.37 10.42
C GLU A 294 -0.68 -9.49 11.15
N GLY A 295 -0.55 -8.98 12.37
CA GLY A 295 0.72 -9.02 13.09
C GLY A 295 0.82 -8.06 14.28
N ARG A 296 2.05 -7.80 14.72
CA ARG A 296 2.35 -7.03 15.93
C ARG A 296 2.52 -5.56 15.60
N VAL A 297 1.99 -4.71 16.48
CA VAL A 297 2.03 -3.25 16.36
C VAL A 297 2.80 -2.69 17.55
N ARG A 298 3.72 -1.75 17.28
CA ARG A 298 4.48 -1.06 18.33
C ARG A 298 4.80 0.37 17.91
N LEU A 299 5.16 1.19 18.90
CA LEU A 299 5.81 2.48 18.63
C LEU A 299 7.32 2.27 18.46
N ALA A 300 7.91 3.03 17.54
CA ALA A 300 9.35 3.10 17.32
C ALA A 300 9.81 4.56 17.22
N ASP A 301 11.09 4.82 17.47
CA ASP A 301 11.66 6.15 17.36
C ASP A 301 11.89 6.51 15.89
N PHE A 302 11.43 7.68 15.48
CA PHE A 302 11.66 8.22 14.16
C PHE A 302 12.99 8.96 14.14
N ASP A 303 14.09 8.20 14.01
CA ASP A 303 15.48 8.68 14.08
C ASP A 303 16.21 8.66 12.73
N GLY A 304 15.49 8.30 11.66
CA GLY A 304 16.01 8.18 10.29
C GLY A 304 16.54 6.79 9.95
N SER A 305 16.53 5.86 10.89
CA SER A 305 16.72 4.43 10.60
C SER A 305 15.51 3.87 9.87
N VAL A 306 15.75 2.79 9.13
CA VAL A 306 14.72 1.98 8.48
C VAL A 306 14.86 0.57 9.03
N PRO A 307 13.80 -0.04 9.58
CA PRO A 307 13.87 -1.39 10.11
C PRO A 307 14.16 -2.40 8.98
N GLU A 308 14.77 -3.52 9.31
CA GLU A 308 14.99 -4.62 8.36
C GLU A 308 14.52 -5.95 8.97
N PRO A 309 13.90 -6.85 8.18
CA PRO A 309 13.44 -6.63 6.80
C PRO A 309 12.18 -5.74 6.80
N VAL A 310 11.97 -4.97 5.71
CA VAL A 310 10.83 -4.03 5.56
C VAL A 310 10.28 -4.09 4.15
N GLN A 311 9.00 -3.78 3.99
CA GLN A 311 8.40 -3.57 2.67
C GLN A 311 9.01 -2.35 1.96
N PRO A 312 9.23 -2.40 0.64
CA PRO A 312 9.80 -1.27 -0.12
C PRO A 312 9.04 0.05 0.05
N ALA A 313 7.71 -0.01 0.08
CA ALA A 313 6.85 1.16 0.28
C ALA A 313 7.05 1.81 1.67
N GLY A 314 7.11 1.00 2.72
CA GLY A 314 7.39 1.49 4.08
C GLY A 314 8.76 2.13 4.22
N ALA A 315 9.78 1.49 3.66
CA ALA A 315 11.12 2.06 3.60
C ALA A 315 11.12 3.42 2.87
N ALA A 316 10.40 3.51 1.75
CA ALA A 316 10.30 4.74 0.96
C ALA A 316 9.57 5.85 1.72
N ALA A 317 8.45 5.55 2.36
CA ALA A 317 7.69 6.48 3.20
C ALA A 317 8.56 7.02 4.36
N LEU A 318 9.27 6.14 5.08
CA LEU A 318 10.20 6.53 6.15
C LEU A 318 11.33 7.44 5.63
N ARG A 319 11.96 7.09 4.51
CA ARG A 319 13.07 7.87 3.93
C ARG A 319 12.61 9.24 3.41
N LEU A 320 11.47 9.30 2.72
CA LEU A 320 10.86 10.55 2.26
C LEU A 320 10.47 11.44 3.43
N ALA A 321 9.75 10.90 4.40
CA ALA A 321 9.36 11.65 5.58
C ALA A 321 10.59 12.14 6.37
N TRP A 322 11.63 11.33 6.51
CA TRP A 322 12.84 11.73 7.22
C TRP A 322 13.55 12.90 6.53
N ARG A 323 13.69 12.82 5.21
CA ARG A 323 14.24 13.90 4.38
C ARG A 323 13.44 15.20 4.55
N HIS A 324 12.12 15.11 4.56
CA HIS A 324 11.22 16.27 4.66
C HIS A 324 10.71 16.57 6.09
N ARG A 325 11.28 15.95 7.12
CA ARG A 325 10.77 16.00 8.51
C ARG A 325 10.50 17.41 9.03
N ARG A 326 11.34 18.38 8.65
CA ARG A 326 11.15 19.79 9.02
C ARG A 326 9.92 20.42 8.36
N ALA A 327 9.71 20.14 7.06
CA ALA A 327 8.54 20.62 6.33
C ALA A 327 7.25 19.95 6.83
N LEU A 328 7.34 18.67 7.21
CA LEU A 328 6.27 17.91 7.86
C LEU A 328 6.03 18.35 9.33
N GLY A 329 6.91 19.17 9.91
CA GLY A 329 6.85 19.61 11.29
C GLY A 329 7.09 18.51 12.33
N VAL A 330 7.89 17.50 11.98
CA VAL A 330 8.38 16.47 12.90
C VAL A 330 9.74 16.90 13.44
N THR A 331 9.84 16.96 14.77
CA THR A 331 11.07 17.31 15.50
C THR A 331 11.44 16.15 16.41
N PRO A 332 12.12 15.12 15.89
CA PRO A 332 12.51 13.96 16.69
C PRO A 332 13.30 14.39 17.91
N ARG A 333 12.90 13.88 19.08
CA ARG A 333 13.72 14.03 20.28
C ARG A 333 15.10 13.45 19.99
N ARG A 334 16.17 14.18 20.33
CA ARG A 334 17.51 13.63 20.25
C ARG A 334 17.58 12.42 21.17
N ALA A 335 18.07 11.30 20.66
CA ALA A 335 18.48 10.19 21.53
C ALA A 335 19.46 10.75 22.58
N PRO A 336 19.28 10.39 23.87
CA PRO A 336 20.12 10.90 24.96
C PRO A 336 21.60 10.54 24.78
#